data_AF-A0A1B6FKY9-F1
#
_entry.id   AF-A0A1B6FKY9-F1
#
_cell.length_a   1.000
_cell.length_b   1.000
_cell.length_c   1.000
_cell.angle_alpha   90.00
_cell.angle_beta   90.00
_cell.angle_gamma   90.00
#
_symmetry.space_group_name_H-M   'P 1'
#
loop_
_entity.id
_entity.type
_entity.pdbx_description
1 polymer ?
#
loop_
_entity_poly.entity_id
_entity_poly.type
_entity_poly.pdbx_seq_one_letter_code
_entity_poly.pdbx_strand_id
1 'polypeptide(L)'
;QPFNTETGLASVSGGSQNITQFVQLWWDLFCTNVHPSLSTEMAGLAGALASVTLGSPLSAEQTALEEHLRRQGWEQGNIDYMGKDSFANIWQKICDTLASAPRQIPAEETPAPVAPVAAPVYVSSVEISPTGPIDTSPPASYAPN
;
A
#
# COMPACT_ATOMS: atom_id res chain seq x y z
N GLN A 1 -7.86 2.30 3.08
CA GLN A 1 -9.01 3.01 2.47
C GLN A 1 -10.30 2.29 2.85
N PRO A 2 -11.30 2.98 3.44
CA PRO A 2 -12.52 2.32 3.93
C PRO A 2 -13.60 2.09 2.87
N PHE A 3 -13.52 2.72 1.70
CA PHE A 3 -14.42 2.50 0.55
C PHE A 3 -13.59 2.42 -0.73
N ASN A 4 -13.87 1.41 -1.55
CA ASN A 4 -13.26 1.21 -2.85
C ASN A 4 -14.25 1.68 -3.92
N THR A 5 -13.93 2.79 -4.59
CA THR A 5 -14.77 3.39 -5.64
C THR A 5 -14.83 2.56 -6.93
N GLU A 6 -13.87 1.66 -7.16
CA GLU A 6 -13.83 0.76 -8.31
C GLU A 6 -14.75 -0.44 -8.11
N THR A 7 -14.72 -1.07 -6.93
CA THR A 7 -15.54 -2.25 -6.62
C THR A 7 -16.86 -1.91 -5.96
N GLY A 8 -17.05 -0.67 -5.52
CA GLY A 8 -18.20 -0.23 -4.73
C GLY A 8 -18.24 -0.85 -3.33
N LEU A 9 -17.17 -1.50 -2.87
CA LEU A 9 -17.15 -2.18 -1.57
C LEU A 9 -16.53 -1.33 -0.47
N ALA A 10 -17.22 -1.28 0.66
CA ALA A 10 -16.74 -0.70 1.90
C ALA A 10 -16.11 -1.76 2.80
N SER A 11 -14.95 -1.45 3.37
CA SER A 11 -14.26 -2.27 4.36
C SER A 11 -13.91 -1.43 5.57
N VAL A 12 -14.38 -1.83 6.75
CA VAL A 12 -14.05 -1.18 8.02
C VAL A 12 -13.08 -2.10 8.77
N SER A 13 -11.80 -1.75 8.77
CA SER A 13 -10.77 -2.52 9.48
C SER A 13 -11.03 -2.49 10.99
N GLY A 14 -11.07 -3.66 11.64
CA GLY A 14 -11.40 -3.78 13.07
C GLY A 14 -12.87 -3.56 13.43
N GLY A 15 -13.75 -3.33 12.45
CA GLY A 15 -15.20 -3.23 12.66
C GLY A 15 -15.87 -4.58 12.84
N SER A 16 -16.94 -4.64 13.64
CA SER A 16 -17.81 -5.82 13.70
C SER A 16 -18.58 -5.99 12.39
N GLN A 17 -18.91 -7.23 11.99
CA GLN A 17 -19.57 -7.49 10.70
C GLN A 17 -20.82 -6.62 10.46
N ASN A 18 -21.58 -6.32 11.51
CA ASN A 18 -22.74 -5.44 11.40
C ASN A 18 -22.37 -4.01 10.96
N ILE A 19 -21.27 -3.43 11.45
CA ILE A 19 -20.88 -2.06 11.06
C ILE A 19 -20.53 -2.00 9.57
N THR A 20 -19.83 -3.02 9.07
CA THR A 20 -19.45 -3.11 7.66
C THR A 20 -20.68 -3.16 6.75
N GLN A 21 -21.71 -3.93 7.14
CA GLN A 21 -22.97 -4.00 6.39
C GLN A 21 -23.71 -2.66 6.35
N PHE A 22 -23.78 -1.94 7.47
CA PHE A 22 -24.41 -0.62 7.50
C PHE A 22 -23.65 0.42 6.68
N VAL A 23 -22.31 0.42 6.76
CA VAL A 23 -21.47 1.33 5.98
C VAL A 23 -21.58 1.02 4.49
N GLN A 24 -21.63 -0.25 4.10
CA GLN A 24 -21.90 -0.66 2.72
C GLN A 24 -23.25 -0.11 2.24
N LEU A 25 -24.32 -0.33 2.99
CA LEU A 25 -25.66 0.17 2.64
C LEU A 25 -25.69 1.70 2.48
N TRP A 26 -24.97 2.42 3.35
CA TRP A 26 -24.87 3.88 3.25
C TRP A 26 -24.18 4.31 1.95
N TRP A 27 -23.07 3.66 1.59
CA TRP A 27 -22.38 3.92 0.33
C TRP A 27 -23.22 3.55 -0.89
N ASP A 28 -23.95 2.44 -0.85
CA ASP A 28 -24.86 2.03 -1.92
C ASP A 28 -25.98 3.06 -2.13
N LEU A 29 -26.58 3.55 -1.03
CA LEU A 29 -27.60 4.59 -1.08
C LEU A 29 -27.02 5.91 -1.61
N PHE A 30 -25.84 6.29 -1.14
CA PHE A 30 -25.14 7.49 -1.60
C PHE A 30 -24.87 7.44 -3.10
N CYS A 31 -24.22 6.37 -3.58
CA CYS A 31 -23.88 6.20 -4.99
C CYS A 31 -25.12 6.15 -5.89
N THR A 32 -26.20 5.53 -5.42
CA THR A 32 -27.43 5.33 -6.22
C THR A 32 -28.34 6.55 -6.23
N ASN A 33 -28.50 7.24 -5.09
CA ASN A 33 -29.55 8.25 -4.92
C ASN A 33 -29.01 9.67 -4.70
N VAL A 34 -27.83 9.80 -4.08
CA VAL A 34 -27.27 11.11 -3.73
C VAL A 34 -26.33 11.61 -4.81
N HIS A 35 -25.34 10.80 -5.21
CA HIS A 35 -24.31 11.20 -6.17
C HIS A 35 -24.86 11.69 -7.53
N PRO A 36 -25.88 11.05 -8.14
CA PRO A 36 -26.47 11.56 -9.39
C PRO A 36 -27.19 12.91 -9.25
N SER A 37 -27.55 13.28 -8.03
CA SER A 37 -28.20 14.56 -7.72
C SER A 37 -27.18 15.67 -7.40
N LEU A 38 -25.89 15.34 -7.28
CA LEU A 38 -24.83 16.30 -7.02
C LEU A 38 -24.34 16.93 -8.32
N SER A 39 -24.05 18.24 -8.26
CA SER A 39 -23.42 18.98 -9.35
C SER A 39 -22.14 19.65 -8.86
N THR A 40 -21.14 19.75 -9.74
CA THR A 40 -19.90 20.48 -9.47
C THR A 40 -20.11 21.98 -9.28
N GLU A 41 -21.27 22.51 -9.67
CA GLU A 41 -21.68 23.90 -9.43
C GLU A 41 -22.11 24.13 -7.96
N MET A 42 -22.36 23.07 -7.20
CA MET A 42 -22.68 23.18 -5.78
C MET A 42 -21.45 23.61 -4.98
N ALA A 43 -21.63 24.49 -3.98
CA ALA A 43 -20.52 24.94 -3.15
C ALA A 43 -20.12 23.89 -2.08
N GLY A 44 -18.86 23.95 -1.66
CA GLY A 44 -18.34 23.18 -0.53
C GLY A 44 -18.23 21.68 -0.82
N LEU A 45 -18.51 20.87 0.21
CA LEU A 45 -18.31 19.42 0.16
C LEU A 45 -19.19 18.73 -0.91
N ALA A 46 -20.38 19.28 -1.20
CA ALA A 46 -21.28 18.74 -2.21
C ALA A 46 -20.67 18.79 -3.62
N GLY A 47 -20.10 19.92 -4.01
CA GLY A 47 -19.39 20.05 -5.30
C GLY A 47 -18.11 19.21 -5.36
N ALA A 48 -17.38 19.13 -4.24
CA ALA A 48 -16.20 18.26 -4.15
C ALA A 48 -16.57 16.78 -4.34
N LEU A 49 -17.64 16.30 -3.70
CA LEU A 49 -18.13 14.93 -3.83
C LEU A 49 -18.72 14.65 -5.23
N ALA A 50 -19.31 15.65 -5.88
CA ALA A 50 -19.77 15.54 -7.28
C ALA A 50 -18.61 15.23 -8.25
N SER A 51 -17.40 15.72 -7.95
CA SER A 51 -16.21 15.49 -8.78
C SER A 51 -15.60 14.09 -8.63
N VAL A 52 -16.00 13.34 -7.60
CA VAL A 52 -15.50 11.98 -7.36
C VAL A 52 -16.09 11.05 -8.41
N THR A 53 -15.23 10.42 -9.21
CA THR A 53 -15.66 9.43 -10.21
C THR A 53 -15.91 8.09 -9.52
N LEU A 54 -17.18 7.70 -9.43
CA LEU A 54 -17.60 6.39 -8.94
C LEU A 54 -17.55 5.36 -10.09
N GLY A 55 -17.08 4.14 -9.79
CA GLY A 55 -17.10 3.00 -10.71
C GLY A 55 -16.03 3.01 -11.80
N SER A 56 -15.22 4.06 -11.92
CA SER A 56 -14.02 4.07 -12.77
C SER A 56 -12.79 3.74 -11.91
N PRO A 57 -11.85 2.93 -12.41
CA PRO A 57 -10.53 2.85 -11.80
C PRO A 57 -9.92 4.25 -11.72
N LEU A 58 -9.15 4.50 -10.65
CA LEU A 58 -8.36 5.72 -10.50
C LEU A 58 -7.52 5.92 -11.76
N SER A 59 -7.39 7.16 -12.22
CA SER A 59 -6.50 7.48 -13.34
C SER A 59 -5.08 6.98 -13.04
N ALA A 60 -4.33 6.60 -14.07
CA ALA A 60 -2.93 6.18 -13.92
C ALA A 60 -2.09 7.26 -13.23
N GLU A 61 -2.39 8.54 -13.50
CA GLU A 61 -1.76 9.68 -12.84
C GLU A 61 -2.07 9.73 -11.34
N GLN A 62 -3.34 9.56 -10.97
CA GLN A 62 -3.77 9.56 -9.56
C GLN A 62 -3.15 8.39 -8.80
N THR A 63 -3.11 7.21 -9.40
CA THR A 63 -2.46 6.03 -8.81
C THR A 63 -0.96 6.26 -8.61
N ALA A 64 -0.29 6.87 -9.59
CA ALA A 64 1.13 7.20 -9.48
C ALA A 64 1.40 8.23 -8.38
N LEU A 65 0.53 9.23 -8.23
CA LEU A 65 0.60 10.23 -7.16
C LEU A 65 0.38 9.59 -5.78
N GLU A 66 -0.66 8.77 -5.62
CA GLU A 66 -0.90 8.02 -4.39
C GLU A 66 0.30 7.15 -4.01
N GLU A 67 0.87 6.44 -4.98
CA GLU A 67 2.04 5.60 -4.75
C GLU A 67 3.29 6.41 -4.40
N HIS A 68 3.44 7.62 -4.95
CA HIS A 68 4.51 8.53 -4.56
C HIS A 68 4.35 9.01 -3.11
N LEU A 69 3.15 9.44 -2.72
CA LEU A 69 2.85 9.84 -1.34
C LEU A 69 3.04 8.67 -0.36
N ARG A 70 2.64 7.46 -0.76
CA ARG A 70 2.88 6.26 0.04
C ARG A 70 4.37 6.03 0.25
N ARG A 71 5.19 6.08 -0.81
CA ARG A 71 6.66 5.95 -0.71
C ARG A 71 7.29 7.03 0.17
N GLN A 72 6.83 8.27 0.09
CA GLN A 72 7.27 9.31 1.01
C GLN A 72 6.96 8.96 2.48
N GLY A 73 5.79 8.38 2.75
CA GLY A 73 5.42 7.88 4.08
C GLY A 73 6.38 6.80 4.59
N TRP A 74 6.82 5.90 3.71
CA TRP A 74 7.86 4.92 4.02
C TRP A 74 9.20 5.57 4.41
N GLU A 75 9.65 6.55 3.64
CA GLU A 75 10.93 7.26 3.90
C GLU A 75 10.91 8.05 5.22
N GLN A 76 9.73 8.50 5.65
CA GLN A 76 9.53 9.26 6.89
C GLN A 76 9.19 8.38 8.11
N GLY A 77 9.02 7.06 7.93
CA GLY A 77 8.63 6.16 9.01
C GLY A 77 7.14 6.15 9.35
N ASN A 78 6.29 6.73 8.50
CA ASN A 78 4.84 6.75 8.66
C ASN A 78 4.17 5.68 7.76
N ILE A 79 4.35 4.41 8.12
CA ILE A 79 3.88 3.27 7.33
C ILE A 79 2.45 2.86 7.72
N ASP A 80 1.60 2.57 6.73
CA ASP A 80 0.22 2.09 6.94
C ASP A 80 0.16 0.58 7.24
N TYR A 81 0.61 0.19 8.44
CA TYR A 81 0.70 -1.21 8.86
C TYR A 81 -0.65 -1.95 8.90
N MET A 82 -1.77 -1.24 9.03
CA MET A 82 -3.12 -1.82 9.11
C MET A 82 -3.91 -1.73 7.80
N GLY A 83 -3.28 -1.27 6.73
CA GLY A 83 -3.92 -1.05 5.44
C GLY A 83 -3.06 -1.49 4.27
N LYS A 84 -2.72 -0.56 3.38
CA LYS A 84 -2.05 -0.85 2.10
C LYS A 84 -0.66 -1.46 2.32
N ASP A 85 0.01 -1.10 3.40
CA ASP A 85 1.36 -1.57 3.77
C ASP A 85 1.36 -2.64 4.87
N SER A 86 0.24 -3.36 5.03
CA SER A 86 0.18 -4.49 5.96
C SER A 86 1.16 -5.60 5.60
N PHE A 87 1.63 -6.34 6.62
CA PHE A 87 2.55 -7.46 6.41
C PHE A 87 1.97 -8.51 5.44
N ALA A 88 0.68 -8.80 5.52
CA ALA A 88 0.00 -9.73 4.62
C ALA A 88 0.14 -9.28 3.15
N ASN A 89 -0.07 -7.99 2.86
CA ASN A 89 0.04 -7.46 1.51
C ASN A 89 1.49 -7.48 1.00
N ILE A 90 2.44 -7.10 1.86
CA ILE A 90 3.88 -7.12 1.51
C ILE A 90 4.33 -8.55 1.23
N TRP A 91 3.96 -9.48 2.12
CA TRP A 91 4.31 -10.89 1.98
C TRP A 91 3.71 -11.50 0.72
N GLN A 92 2.43 -11.26 0.46
CA GLN A 92 1.77 -11.70 -0.76
C GLN A 92 2.51 -11.21 -1.99
N LYS A 93 2.85 -9.91 -2.05
CA LYS A 93 3.60 -9.33 -3.16
C LYS A 93 4.98 -9.97 -3.34
N ILE A 94 5.68 -10.31 -2.25
CA ILE A 94 6.97 -11.03 -2.32
C ILE A 94 6.76 -12.43 -2.91
N CYS A 95 5.79 -13.19 -2.41
CA CYS A 95 5.45 -14.50 -2.94
C CYS A 95 5.11 -14.44 -4.44
N ASP A 96 4.30 -13.47 -4.86
CA ASP A 96 3.92 -13.25 -6.25
C ASP A 96 5.14 -12.90 -7.12
N THR A 97 6.03 -12.05 -6.62
CA THR A 97 7.26 -11.65 -7.33
C THR A 97 8.23 -12.82 -7.49
N LEU A 98 8.32 -13.71 -6.49
CA LEU A 98 9.17 -14.90 -6.54
C LEU A 98 8.56 -16.01 -7.42
N ALA A 99 7.24 -16.12 -7.45
CA ALA A 99 6.52 -17.05 -8.32
C ALA A 99 6.53 -16.61 -9.80
N SER A 100 6.64 -15.30 -10.05
CA SER A 100 6.81 -14.75 -11.39
C SER A 100 8.27 -14.82 -11.84
N ALA A 101 8.52 -15.16 -13.11
CA ALA A 101 9.86 -15.10 -13.69
C ALA A 101 10.38 -13.65 -13.72
N PRO A 102 11.71 -13.41 -13.71
CA PRO A 102 12.26 -12.06 -13.66
C PRO A 102 11.73 -11.22 -14.83
N ARG A 103 11.00 -10.15 -14.54
CA ARG A 103 10.64 -9.14 -15.54
C ARG A 103 11.95 -8.52 -16.02
N GLN A 104 12.30 -8.76 -17.29
CA GLN A 104 13.42 -8.06 -17.92
C GLN A 104 13.21 -6.56 -17.72
N ILE A 105 14.07 -5.94 -16.93
CA ILE A 105 14.27 -4.50 -16.94
C ILE A 105 14.60 -4.18 -18.41
N PRO A 106 13.83 -3.35 -19.14
CA PRO A 106 14.25 -2.90 -20.45
C PRO A 106 15.65 -2.32 -20.30
N ALA A 107 16.62 -3.01 -20.90
CA ALA A 107 17.99 -2.55 -20.94
C ALA A 107 17.96 -1.18 -21.62
N GLU A 108 18.16 -0.13 -20.83
CA GLU A 108 18.52 1.17 -21.35
C GLU A 108 19.71 0.96 -22.27
N GLU A 109 19.52 1.34 -23.52
CA GLU A 109 20.43 1.18 -24.65
C GLU A 109 21.76 1.87 -24.31
N THR A 110 22.67 1.11 -23.71
CA THR A 110 24.04 1.56 -23.48
C THR A 110 24.78 1.35 -24.80
N PRO A 111 25.33 2.40 -25.44
CA PRO A 111 26.13 2.23 -26.65
C PRO A 111 27.35 1.34 -26.36
N ALA A 112 27.68 0.51 -27.35
CA ALA A 112 28.66 -0.56 -27.34
C ALA A 112 30.05 -0.22 -26.75
N PRO A 113 30.81 -1.24 -26.27
CA PRO A 113 31.93 -1.10 -25.37
C PRO A 113 33.23 -0.79 -26.11
N VAL A 114 34.02 0.16 -25.59
CA VAL A 114 35.42 0.33 -26.00
C VAL A 114 36.34 -0.19 -24.89
N ALA A 115 36.79 -1.43 -25.08
CA ALA A 115 38.03 -2.08 -24.60
C ALA A 115 38.41 -2.10 -23.10
N PRO A 116 39.13 -3.14 -22.63
CA PRO A 116 39.15 -3.56 -21.23
C PRO A 116 40.42 -3.16 -20.49
N VAL A 117 40.33 -2.53 -19.31
CA VAL A 117 41.45 -2.47 -18.36
C VAL A 117 40.95 -2.52 -16.91
N ALA A 118 41.56 -3.46 -16.17
CA ALA A 118 41.72 -3.56 -14.73
C ALA A 118 40.49 -3.95 -13.89
N ALA A 119 40.61 -5.15 -13.30
CA ALA A 119 39.69 -5.78 -12.37
C ALA A 119 39.33 -4.89 -11.16
N PRO A 120 38.05 -4.83 -10.75
CA PRO A 120 37.70 -4.30 -9.43
C PRO A 120 38.06 -5.34 -8.36
N VAL A 121 38.87 -4.89 -7.41
CA VAL A 121 39.22 -5.56 -6.17
C VAL A 121 37.94 -6.03 -5.46
N TYR A 122 37.88 -7.31 -5.13
CA TYR A 122 36.82 -7.92 -4.33
C TYR A 122 36.89 -7.33 -2.92
N VAL A 123 35.99 -6.42 -2.58
CA VAL A 123 35.83 -5.99 -1.19
C VAL A 123 35.06 -7.09 -0.47
N SER A 124 35.82 -7.77 0.38
CA SER A 124 35.44 -8.83 1.31
C SER A 124 34.06 -8.61 1.94
N SER A 125 33.23 -9.66 1.86
CA SER A 125 32.01 -9.83 2.62
C SER A 125 32.23 -9.50 4.10
N VAL A 126 31.42 -8.61 4.65
CA VAL A 126 31.29 -8.47 6.11
C VAL A 126 30.50 -9.68 6.59
N GLU A 127 31.20 -10.67 7.15
CA GLU A 127 30.58 -11.70 7.98
C GLU A 127 29.98 -11.03 9.22
N ILE A 128 28.65 -10.98 9.27
CA ILE A 128 27.94 -10.70 10.52
C ILE A 128 27.84 -12.05 11.24
N SER A 129 28.80 -12.33 12.11
CA SER A 129 28.72 -13.44 13.06
C SER A 129 27.48 -13.31 13.95
N PRO A 130 26.73 -14.39 14.20
CA PRO A 130 25.57 -14.35 15.07
C PRO A 130 26.05 -14.22 16.53
N THR A 131 25.82 -13.05 17.12
CA THR A 131 26.21 -12.80 18.52
C THR A 131 25.10 -13.30 19.46
N GLY A 132 25.34 -14.45 20.09
CA GLY A 132 24.83 -14.82 21.42
C GLY A 132 23.39 -15.36 21.54
N PRO A 133 23.11 -16.21 22.55
CA PRO A 133 21.78 -16.74 22.81
C PRO A 133 20.85 -15.65 23.34
N ILE A 134 19.65 -15.59 22.77
CA ILE A 134 18.55 -14.73 23.23
C ILE A 134 18.12 -15.21 24.61
N ASP A 135 18.27 -14.36 25.62
CA ASP A 135 17.74 -14.58 26.97
C ASP A 135 16.20 -14.52 26.90
N THR A 136 15.57 -15.70 26.97
CA THR A 136 14.11 -15.87 27.03
C THR A 136 13.61 -15.86 28.48
N SER A 137 14.00 -14.87 29.28
CA SER A 137 13.37 -14.63 30.59
C SER A 137 12.11 -13.76 30.45
N PRO A 138 10.93 -14.22 30.90
CA PRO A 138 9.73 -13.40 30.95
C PRO A 138 9.85 -12.31 32.03
N PRO A 139 9.32 -11.08 31.82
CA PRO A 139 9.34 -10.04 32.84
C PRO A 139 8.48 -10.44 34.03
N ALA A 140 9.09 -10.49 35.21
CA ALA A 140 8.40 -10.71 36.48
C ALA A 140 7.58 -9.47 36.85
N SER A 141 6.27 -9.50 36.61
CA SER A 141 5.25 -8.84 37.45
C SER A 141 3.86 -9.00 36.83
N TYR A 142 3.10 -9.98 37.30
CA TYR A 142 1.68 -9.81 37.64
C TYR A 142 1.27 -11.04 38.47
N ALA A 143 1.35 -10.92 39.79
CA ALA A 143 0.69 -11.84 40.71
C ALA A 143 -0.75 -11.33 40.93
N PRO A 144 -1.79 -12.17 40.81
CA PRO A 144 -3.12 -11.79 41.24
C PRO A 144 -3.22 -11.92 42.76
N ASN A 145 -3.82 -10.90 43.41
CA ASN A 145 -4.54 -11.08 44.68
C ASN A 145 -6.00 -11.39 44.37
#